data_AF-A0A2A3U0P8-F1
#
_entry.id   AF-A0A2A3U0P8-F1
#
_cell.length_a   1.000
_cell.length_b   1.000
_cell.length_c   1.000
_cell.angle_alpha   90.00
_cell.angle_beta   90.00
_cell.angle_gamma   90.00
#
_symmetry.space_group_name_H-M   'P 1'
#
loop_
_entity.id
_entity.type
_entity.pdbx_description
1 polymer ?
#
loop_
_entity_poly.entity_id
_entity_poly.type
_entity_poly.pdbx_seq_one_letter_code
_entity_poly.pdbx_strand_id
1 'polypeptide(L)' 'MVTRGGLAVAGDKRWLFPFSAAATWSPATAIKSMERLNQLPIRYLLVGHGQAMGDANQRITKEIWRAERKVGHV' A
#
# COMPACT_ATOMS: atom_id res chain seq x y z
N MET A 1 -0.16 -5.91 3.87
CA MET A 1 -0.14 -6.06 2.40
C MET A 1 -0.54 -7.49 2.04
N VAL A 2 -1.19 -7.69 0.90
CA VAL A 2 -1.48 -9.01 0.32
C VAL A 2 -1.14 -8.93 -1.16
N THR A 3 -0.50 -9.96 -1.72
CA THR A 3 -0.20 -9.98 -3.17
C THR A 3 -1.32 -10.66 -3.93
N ARG A 4 -2.02 -11.62 -3.30
CA ARG A 4 -3.34 -12.08 -3.75
C ARG A 4 -4.39 -11.01 -3.47
N GLY A 5 -5.03 -10.48 -4.51
CA GLY A 5 -5.99 -9.35 -4.42
C GLY A 5 -5.36 -7.97 -4.64
N GLY A 6 -4.04 -7.92 -4.86
CA GLY A 6 -3.30 -6.70 -5.19
C GLY A 6 -2.71 -5.97 -3.98
N LEU A 7 -1.57 -5.33 -4.20
CA LEU A 7 -0.84 -4.54 -3.21
C LEU A 7 -1.57 -3.24 -2.90
N ALA A 8 -1.71 -2.83 -1.64
CA ALA A 8 -2.41 -1.60 -1.23
C ALA A 8 -1.73 -0.93 -0.03
N VAL A 9 -1.77 0.41 0.02
CA VAL A 9 -1.50 1.20 1.22
C VAL A 9 -2.74 1.18 2.12
N ALA A 10 -2.55 1.08 3.44
CA ALA A 10 -3.65 1.16 4.40
C ALA A 10 -4.40 2.50 4.20
N GLY A 11 -5.73 2.48 4.21
CA GLY A 11 -6.55 3.65 3.88
C GLY A 11 -7.01 3.70 2.41
N ASP A 12 -6.36 2.99 1.49
CA ASP A 12 -6.83 2.90 0.09
C ASP A 12 -8.09 2.03 0.01
N LYS A 13 -9.24 2.67 -0.27
CA LYS A 13 -10.52 1.98 -0.46
C LYS A 13 -10.55 1.29 -1.83
N ARG A 14 -10.71 -0.03 -1.81
CA ARG A 14 -10.87 -0.87 -3.00
C ARG A 14 -12.18 -1.62 -2.93
N TRP A 15 -12.86 -1.75 -4.07
CA TRP A 15 -14.15 -2.40 -4.11
C TRP A 15 -14.09 -3.87 -3.66
N LEU A 16 -13.11 -4.62 -4.16
CA LEU A 16 -12.86 -6.01 -3.77
C LEU A 16 -12.09 -6.15 -2.45
N PHE A 17 -11.65 -5.04 -1.84
CA PHE A 17 -10.87 -5.07 -0.59
C PHE A 17 -11.10 -3.80 0.25
N PRO A 18 -12.34 -3.59 0.75
CA PRO A 18 -12.70 -2.34 1.45
C PRO A 18 -12.15 -2.28 2.88
N PHE A 19 -11.78 -3.42 3.46
CA PHE A 19 -11.31 -3.53 4.84
C PHE A 19 -10.03 -2.73 5.09
N SER A 20 -9.10 -2.64 4.12
CA SER A 20 -7.87 -1.84 4.29
C SER A 20 -8.17 -0.36 4.55
N ALA A 21 -9.24 0.17 3.98
CA ALA A 21 -9.67 1.53 4.26
C ALA A 21 -10.41 1.64 5.59
N ALA A 22 -11.37 0.74 5.84
CA ALA A 22 -12.19 0.77 7.06
C ALA A 22 -11.36 0.57 8.35
N ALA A 23 -10.28 -0.20 8.28
CA ALA A 23 -9.40 -0.48 9.41
C ALA A 23 -8.30 0.60 9.62
N THR A 24 -8.29 1.67 8.82
CA THR A 24 -7.24 2.70 8.89
C THR A 24 -7.73 3.94 9.63
N TRP A 25 -7.03 4.29 10.70
CA TRP A 25 -7.33 5.48 11.50
C TRP A 25 -7.03 6.79 10.75
N SER A 26 -5.90 6.84 10.02
CA SER A 26 -5.48 8.03 9.27
C SER A 26 -4.83 7.63 7.94
N PRO A 27 -5.53 7.82 6.81
CA PRO A 27 -4.97 7.54 5.49
C PRO A 27 -3.70 8.35 5.19
N ALA A 28 -3.66 9.61 5.63
CA ALA A 28 -2.49 10.48 5.47
C ALA A 28 -1.26 9.94 6.23
N THR A 29 -1.46 9.46 7.46
CA THR A 29 -0.37 8.84 8.24
C THR A 29 0.09 7.52 7.62
N ALA A 30 -0.83 6.74 7.04
CA ALA A 30 -0.49 5.50 6.35
C ALA A 30 0.37 5.76 5.10
N ILE A 31 0.05 6.79 4.31
CA ILE A 31 0.85 7.21 3.15
C ILE A 31 2.26 7.60 3.60
N LYS A 32 2.40 8.51 4.58
CA LYS A 32 3.71 8.93 5.12
C LYS A 32 4.54 7.78 5.66
N SER A 33 3.90 6.80 6.29
CA SER A 33 4.57 5.60 6.79
C SER A 33 5.10 4.75 5.63
N MET A 34 4.34 4.62 4.55
CA MET A 34 4.75 3.88 3.36
C MET A 34 5.86 4.60 2.58
N GLU A 35 5.84 5.92 2.49
CA GLU A 35 6.94 6.71 1.91
C GLU A 35 8.26 6.42 2.63
N ARG A 36 8.24 6.47 3.97
CA ARG A 36 9.42 6.15 4.80
C ARG A 36 9.88 4.71 4.60
N LEU A 37 8.97 3.75 4.58
CA LEU A 37 9.31 2.35 4.34
C LEU A 37 9.95 2.16 2.94
N ASN A 38 9.45 2.90 1.94
CA ASN A 38 9.94 2.82 0.57
C ASN A 38 11.32 3.44 0.35
N GLN A 39 11.88 4.15 1.34
CA GLN A 39 13.27 4.64 1.30
C GLN A 39 14.28 3.51 1.55
N LEU A 40 13.84 2.39 2.14
CA LEU A 40 14.70 1.22 2.32
C LEU A 40 14.91 0.50 0.97
N PRO A 41 16.07 -0.14 0.73
CA PRO A 41 16.35 -0.90 -0.49
C PRO A 41 15.63 -2.27 -0.47
N ILE A 42 14.31 -2.25 -0.51
CA ILE A 42 13.46 -3.44 -0.46
C ILE A 42 13.40 -4.07 -1.85
N ARG A 43 14.15 -5.17 -2.03
CA ARG A 43 14.15 -5.93 -3.27
C ARG A 43 12.94 -6.86 -3.40
N TYR A 44 12.51 -7.45 -2.29
CA TYR A 44 11.41 -8.41 -2.24
C TYR A 44 10.39 -8.09 -1.16
N LEU A 45 9.11 -8.27 -1.49
CA LEU A 45 8.00 -8.24 -0.55
C LEU A 45 7.48 -9.65 -0.33
N LEU A 46 7.57 -10.12 0.91
CA LEU A 46 6.96 -11.36 1.38
C LEU A 46 5.86 -10.98 2.35
N VAL A 47 4.63 -11.36 2.02
CA VAL A 47 3.43 -10.96 2.77
C VAL A 47 2.62 -12.17 3.15
N GLY A 48 1.68 -12.03 4.10
CA GLY A 48 0.93 -13.16 4.64
C GLY A 48 0.08 -13.94 3.63
N HIS A 49 -0.26 -13.36 2.48
CA HIS A 49 -1.00 -14.05 1.42
C HIS A 49 -0.46 -13.74 0.01
N GLY A 50 -0.22 -14.81 -0.74
CA GLY A 50 0.20 -14.78 -2.13
C GLY A 50 1.70 -15.01 -2.32
N GLN A 51 2.18 -14.82 -3.55
CA GLN A 51 3.58 -15.06 -3.90
C GLN A 51 4.47 -13.90 -3.45
N ALA A 52 5.74 -14.21 -3.21
CA ALA A 52 6.78 -13.22 -3.04
C ALA A 52 6.90 -12.36 -4.30
N MET A 53 7.19 -11.08 -4.10
CA MET A 53 7.14 -10.08 -5.17
C MET A 53 8.45 -9.33 -5.26
N GLY A 54 9.09 -9.38 -6.43
CA GLY A 54 10.26 -8.56 -6.77
C GLY A 54 9.90 -7.12 -7.10
N ASP A 55 10.93 -6.30 -7.30
CA ASP A 55 10.83 -4.86 -7.61
C ASP A 55 9.97 -4.12 -6.56
N ALA A 56 10.10 -4.53 -5.31
CA ALA A 56 9.19 -4.12 -4.25
C ALA A 56 9.09 -2.61 -4.10
N ASN A 57 10.22 -1.88 -4.13
CA ASN A 57 10.17 -0.41 -4.06
C ASN A 57 9.33 0.22 -5.18
N GLN A 58 9.52 -0.20 -6.45
CA GLN A 58 8.76 0.34 -7.57
C GLN A 58 7.25 0.10 -7.43
N ARG A 59 6.90 -1.08 -6.92
CA ARG A 59 5.50 -1.46 -6.69
C ARG A 59 4.90 -0.69 -5.52
N ILE A 60 5.64 -0.51 -4.43
CA ILE A 60 5.22 0.35 -3.31
C ILE A 60 5.00 1.77 -3.80
N THR A 61 5.93 2.35 -4.58
CA THR A 61 5.77 3.68 -5.17
C THR A 61 4.45 3.79 -5.92
N LYS A 62 4.13 2.82 -6.79
CA LYS A 62 2.86 2.83 -7.54
C LYS A 62 1.63 2.87 -6.63
N GLU A 63 1.66 2.15 -5.50
CA GLU A 63 0.54 2.12 -4.56
C GLU A 63 0.44 3.39 -3.70
N ILE A 64 1.58 4.02 -3.37
CA ILE A 64 1.61 5.34 -2.74
C ILE A 64 0.93 6.37 -3.65
N TRP A 65 1.33 6.46 -4.92
CA TRP A 65 0.74 7.37 -5.90
C TRP A 65 -0.75 7.16 -6.12
N ARG A 66 -1.21 5.91 -6.04
CA ARG A 66 -2.64 5.58 -6.09
C ARG A 66 -3.37 6.07 -4.84
N ALA A 67 -2.80 5.83 -3.65
CA ALA A 67 -3.39 6.23 -2.39
C ALA A 67 -3.48 7.76 -2.28
N GLU A 68 -2.42 8.48 -2.63
CA GLU A 68 -2.37 9.95 -2.66
C GLU A 68 -3.49 10.55 -3.51
N ARG A 69 -3.72 10.03 -4.74
CA ARG A 69 -4.80 10.52 -5.61
C ARG A 69 -6.21 10.35 -5.03
N LYS A 70 -6.39 9.39 -4.12
CA LYS A 70 -7.70 9.12 -3.50
C LYS A 70 -7.88 9.85 -2.18
N VAL A 71 -6.79 10.05 -1.44
CA VAL A 71 -6.77 10.79 -0.17
C VAL A 71 -6.69 12.29 -0.42
N GLY A 72 -6.20 12.74 -1.59
CA GLY A 72 -6.13 14.14 -2.03
C GLY A 72 -7.47 14.83 -2.34
N HIS A 73 -8.59 14.26 -1.92
CA HIS A 73 -9.87 14.97 -1.76
C HIS A 73 -10.19 15.07 -0.27
N VAL A 74 -9.31 15.72 0.50
CA VAL A 74 -9.63 16.27 1.81
C VAL A 74 -9.62 17.79 1.67
#